data_AF-A0A378HAP3-F1
#
_entry.id   AF-A0A378HAP3-F1
#
_cell.length_a   1.000
_cell.length_b   1.000
_cell.length_c   1.000
_cell.angle_alpha   90.00
_cell.angle_beta   90.00
_cell.angle_gamma   90.00
#
_symmetry.space_group_name_H-M   'P 1'
#
loop_
_entity.id
_entity.type
_entity.pdbx_description
1 polymer ?
#
loop_
_entity_poly.entity_id
_entity_poly.type
_entity_poly.pdbx_seq_one_letter_code
_entity_poly.pdbx_strand_id
1 'polypeptide(L)'
;MLISVRLWPREKLEELHGLFLGKETVRRIMVRAGLWVPRKQRAARIPQPRYRRPCTGELIQIDGCDHDWFEGRGPACTALVYVDDATSKLMELLFVKSESTFSYFEATRRYIDKHGKPLALYSDKAGVFRVNNKHATGGDGHTQFGRAMHELNIQTICAETSPAKGRVERAHLTLQDRLVKELRLQGICSMEAANDFAEAYMADYNRRFGKVPRHDFDVHRAVEHDEDLGLIFTVREKRKVSKSLTIQYDKMLYLIEDSELSRRAIGKYIDVYHYPDGRKELRLNGTLLPYSTYDRLSEIDQGAIVDNKRLGRTLEFISLVQSKRDNTRSQSIPAGDGPSRRRPKQEGKKSQRSLDNDDMLEALKQLQSRSEDIFGKRAR
;
A
#
# COMPACT_ATOMS: atom_id res chain seq x y z
N MET A 1 20.21 13.91 3.90
CA MET A 1 21.05 14.88 4.67
C MET A 1 22.43 14.34 5.09
N LEU A 2 22.90 13.17 4.60
CA LEU A 2 24.21 12.59 4.97
C LEU A 2 25.34 12.88 3.97
N ILE A 3 25.02 13.40 2.78
CA ILE A 3 26.01 13.77 1.76
C ILE A 3 26.61 15.16 2.09
N SER A 4 25.80 16.07 2.66
CA SER A 4 26.18 17.47 2.92
C SER A 4 27.29 17.64 3.96
N VAL A 5 27.44 16.73 4.93
CA VAL A 5 28.46 16.84 5.99
C VAL A 5 29.86 16.44 5.48
N ARG A 6 29.97 15.76 4.33
CA ARG A 6 31.26 15.29 3.80
C ARG A 6 32.05 16.37 3.05
N LEU A 7 31.40 17.47 2.66
CA LEU A 7 31.98 18.51 1.80
C LEU A 7 32.34 19.78 2.56
N TRP A 8 31.54 20.14 3.58
CA TRP A 8 31.69 21.36 4.36
C TRP A 8 33.10 21.63 4.92
N PRO A 9 33.80 20.65 5.55
CA PRO A 9 35.11 20.95 6.14
C PRO A 9 36.18 21.27 5.08
N ARG A 10 36.08 20.66 3.90
CA ARG A 10 36.96 20.95 2.77
C ARG A 10 36.65 22.35 2.21
N GLU A 11 35.38 22.64 1.98
CA GLU A 11 34.92 23.94 1.47
C GLU A 11 35.39 25.07 2.38
N LYS A 12 35.33 24.90 3.71
CA LYS A 12 35.81 25.92 4.66
C LYS A 12 37.34 26.05 4.73
N LEU A 13 38.09 24.98 4.51
CA LEU A 13 39.56 25.06 4.39
C LEU A 13 39.98 25.81 3.12
N GLU A 14 39.24 25.65 2.03
CA GLU A 14 39.45 26.40 0.79
C GLU A 14 39.05 27.88 0.95
N GLU A 15 37.85 28.15 1.46
CA GLU A 15 37.30 29.52 1.58
C GLU A 15 38.03 30.41 2.60
N LEU A 16 38.38 29.87 3.79
CA LEU A 16 38.90 30.67 4.90
C LEU A 16 40.43 30.64 4.99
N HIS A 17 41.07 29.60 4.44
CA HIS A 17 42.49 29.35 4.63
C HIS A 17 43.25 29.11 3.32
N GLY A 18 42.57 29.10 2.16
CA GLY A 18 43.22 28.89 0.85
C GLY A 18 43.83 27.49 0.68
N LEU A 19 43.41 26.51 1.49
CA LEU A 19 43.99 25.17 1.51
C LEU A 19 43.17 24.20 0.65
N PHE A 20 43.70 23.86 -0.53
CA PHE A 20 43.08 22.93 -1.47
C PHE A 20 43.45 21.48 -1.16
N LEU A 21 42.72 20.85 -0.24
CA LEU A 21 42.93 19.46 0.14
C LEU A 21 41.89 18.52 -0.47
N GLY A 22 42.36 17.37 -0.97
CA GLY A 22 41.48 16.29 -1.42
C GLY A 22 40.56 15.79 -0.30
N LYS A 23 39.31 15.43 -0.61
CA LYS A 23 38.28 14.99 0.37
C LYS A 23 38.78 13.87 1.30
N GLU A 24 39.53 12.92 0.74
CA GLU A 24 40.08 11.79 1.47
C GLU A 24 41.25 12.19 2.39
N THR A 25 42.01 13.21 2.01
CA THR A 25 43.07 13.78 2.87
C THR A 25 42.48 14.51 4.07
N VAL A 26 41.46 15.34 3.86
CA VAL A 26 40.71 15.99 4.95
C VAL A 26 40.11 14.95 5.90
N ARG A 27 39.48 13.90 5.34
CA ARG A 27 38.93 12.79 6.14
C ARG A 27 39.99 12.10 7.00
N ARG A 28 41.17 11.79 6.44
CA ARG A 28 42.29 11.17 7.19
C ARG A 28 42.82 12.08 8.30
N ILE A 29 42.96 13.38 8.02
CA ILE A 29 43.39 14.38 9.02
C ILE A 29 42.37 14.46 10.15
N MET A 30 41.08 14.55 9.85
CA MET A 30 40.01 14.58 10.86
C MET A 30 39.95 13.30 11.70
N VAL A 31 40.21 12.13 11.09
CA VAL A 31 40.31 10.86 11.82
C VAL A 31 41.51 10.87 12.77
N ARG A 32 42.69 11.31 12.29
CA ARG A 32 43.90 11.39 13.12
C ARG A 32 43.78 12.40 14.26
N ALA A 33 43.05 13.50 14.03
CA ALA A 33 42.76 14.53 15.03
C ALA A 33 41.61 14.15 15.99
N GLY A 34 41.01 12.95 15.85
CA GLY A 34 39.88 12.52 16.69
C GLY A 34 38.54 13.22 16.40
N LEU A 35 38.51 14.18 15.46
CA LEU A 35 37.31 14.92 15.05
C LEU A 35 36.35 14.07 14.22
N TRP A 36 36.82 12.95 13.67
CA TRP A 36 36.00 12.00 12.93
C TRP A 36 36.28 10.57 13.39
N VAL A 37 35.30 9.94 14.05
CA VAL A 37 35.39 8.52 14.43
C VAL A 37 34.89 7.62 13.29
N PRO A 38 35.74 6.75 12.69
CA PRO A 38 35.35 5.77 11.69
C PRO A 38 34.19 4.89 12.17
N ARG A 39 33.26 4.53 11.28
CA ARG A 39 32.06 3.75 11.65
C ARG A 39 32.41 2.42 12.34
N LYS A 40 33.51 1.77 11.95
CA LYS A 40 34.02 0.53 12.56
C LYS A 40 34.57 0.71 13.98
N GLN A 41 34.94 1.94 14.36
CA GLN A 41 35.48 2.28 15.68
C GLN A 41 34.44 2.97 16.59
N ARG A 42 33.23 3.24 16.07
CA ARG A 42 32.13 3.66 16.93
C ARG A 42 31.76 2.49 17.83
N ALA A 43 31.67 2.72 19.14
CA ALA A 43 31.18 1.72 20.07
C ALA A 43 29.87 1.13 19.55
N ALA A 44 29.78 -0.21 19.54
CA ALA A 44 28.55 -0.88 19.19
C ALA A 44 27.46 -0.33 20.13
N ARG A 45 26.39 0.24 19.55
CA ARG A 45 25.26 0.70 20.35
C ARG A 45 24.61 -0.56 20.92
N ILE A 46 24.90 -0.87 22.19
CA ILE A 46 24.30 -2.00 22.90
C ILE A 46 22.81 -1.67 23.03
N PRO A 47 21.91 -2.38 22.31
CA PRO A 47 20.49 -2.12 22.45
C PRO A 47 20.06 -2.65 23.82
N GLN A 48 19.58 -1.77 24.69
CA GLN A 48 19.00 -2.20 25.96
C GLN A 48 17.57 -2.71 25.73
N PRO A 49 17.18 -3.83 26.35
CA PRO A 49 15.80 -4.29 26.31
C PRO A 49 14.85 -3.24 26.89
N ARG A 50 13.76 -2.92 26.18
CA ARG A 50 12.69 -2.09 26.72
C ARG A 50 11.82 -2.92 27.66
N TYR A 51 11.41 -2.34 28.79
CA TYR A 51 10.36 -2.90 29.65
C TYR A 51 9.02 -2.95 28.92
N ARG A 52 8.21 -3.96 29.26
CA ARG A 52 6.84 -4.09 28.76
C ARG A 52 6.00 -2.92 29.24
N ARG A 53 4.99 -2.56 28.45
CA ARG A 53 3.87 -1.76 28.95
C ARG A 53 3.18 -2.45 30.14
N PRO A 54 2.69 -1.70 31.14
CA PRO A 54 2.03 -2.30 32.30
C PRO A 54 0.69 -2.96 31.99
N CYS A 55 -0.17 -2.32 31.20
CA CYS A 55 -1.55 -2.75 30.94
C CYS A 55 -1.75 -3.26 29.51
N THR A 56 -2.74 -4.15 29.33
CA THR A 56 -3.19 -4.63 28.01
C THR A 56 -3.78 -3.47 27.20
N GLY A 57 -3.43 -3.34 25.92
CA GLY A 57 -3.98 -2.30 25.04
C GLY A 57 -3.19 -0.98 25.02
N GLU A 58 -2.17 -0.83 25.87
CA GLU A 58 -1.35 0.40 25.89
C GLU A 58 -0.50 0.56 24.64
N LEU A 59 0.03 -0.56 24.13
CA LEU A 59 0.89 -0.57 22.97
C LEU A 59 0.75 -1.89 22.23
N ILE A 60 0.21 -1.82 21.02
CA ILE A 60 0.07 -2.97 20.13
C ILE A 60 1.12 -2.87 19.04
N GLN A 61 2.01 -3.86 18.96
CA GLN A 61 2.99 -3.96 17.89
C GLN A 61 2.33 -4.59 16.68
N ILE A 62 2.33 -3.86 15.57
CA ILE A 62 1.76 -4.31 14.30
C ILE A 62 2.88 -4.56 13.30
N ASP A 63 2.79 -5.66 12.58
CA ASP A 63 3.73 -5.99 11.52
C ASP A 63 3.14 -6.93 10.48
N GLY A 64 3.69 -6.88 9.27
CA GLY A 64 3.45 -7.88 8.25
C GLY A 64 4.56 -8.91 8.24
N CYS A 65 4.19 -10.17 8.06
CA CYS A 65 5.10 -11.31 7.99
C CYS A 65 4.90 -12.03 6.65
N ASP A 66 5.79 -11.73 5.70
CA ASP A 66 5.87 -12.44 4.43
C ASP A 66 6.58 -13.80 4.64
N HIS A 67 5.89 -14.88 4.31
CA HIS A 67 6.38 -16.24 4.50
C HIS A 67 5.61 -17.23 3.61
N ASP A 68 6.21 -18.40 3.34
CA ASP A 68 5.53 -19.49 2.65
C ASP A 68 4.59 -20.24 3.62
N TRP A 69 3.51 -19.57 4.02
CA TRP A 69 2.56 -20.05 5.03
C TRP A 69 1.90 -21.37 4.67
N PHE A 70 1.79 -21.67 3.38
CA PHE A 70 1.16 -22.88 2.87
C PHE A 70 2.18 -23.90 2.34
N GLU A 71 3.49 -23.67 2.46
CA GLU A 71 4.54 -24.58 1.96
C GLU A 71 4.31 -24.99 0.50
N GLY A 72 3.95 -24.03 -0.35
CA GLY A 72 3.62 -24.27 -1.76
C GLY A 72 2.27 -24.94 -2.05
N ARG A 73 1.47 -25.30 -1.03
CA ARG A 73 0.10 -25.84 -1.22
C ARG A 73 -0.90 -24.78 -1.68
N GLY A 74 -0.59 -23.51 -1.48
CA GLY A 74 -1.46 -22.36 -1.73
C GLY A 74 -0.70 -21.16 -2.28
N PRO A 75 -1.41 -20.11 -2.73
CA PRO A 75 -0.78 -18.89 -3.20
C PRO A 75 -0.02 -18.19 -2.07
N ALA A 76 1.10 -17.54 -2.41
CA ALA A 76 1.86 -16.73 -1.48
C ALA A 76 0.98 -15.61 -0.88
N CYS A 77 1.18 -15.34 0.42
CA CYS A 77 0.43 -14.33 1.15
C CYS A 77 1.27 -13.77 2.30
N THR A 78 0.82 -12.65 2.85
CA THR A 78 1.42 -12.02 4.03
C THR A 78 0.47 -12.15 5.20
N ALA A 79 0.98 -12.50 6.38
CA ALA A 79 0.20 -12.46 7.62
C ALA A 79 0.40 -11.11 8.30
N LEU A 80 -0.67 -10.36 8.53
CA LEU A 80 -0.67 -9.18 9.39
C LEU A 80 -0.87 -9.62 10.83
N VAL A 81 0.04 -9.21 11.73
CA VAL A 81 0.13 -9.69 13.10
C VAL A 81 0.06 -8.51 14.06
N TYR A 82 -0.84 -8.59 15.03
CA TYR A 82 -1.00 -7.60 16.10
C TYR A 82 -0.64 -8.27 17.42
N VAL A 83 0.37 -7.73 18.10
CA VAL A 83 0.90 -8.30 19.36
C VAL A 83 0.83 -7.27 20.46
N ASP A 84 0.16 -7.61 21.56
CA ASP A 84 0.13 -6.74 22.73
C ASP A 84 1.48 -6.77 23.48
N ASP A 85 2.04 -5.60 23.76
CA ASP A 85 3.37 -5.49 24.37
C ASP A 85 3.43 -5.99 25.82
N ALA A 86 2.34 -5.78 26.57
CA ALA A 86 2.24 -6.14 27.99
C ALA A 86 2.15 -7.67 28.17
N THR A 87 1.30 -8.31 27.38
CA THR A 87 0.92 -9.72 27.52
C THR A 87 1.63 -10.63 26.54
N SER A 88 2.18 -10.11 25.44
CA SER A 88 2.69 -10.92 24.31
C SER A 88 1.63 -11.80 23.64
N LYS A 89 0.34 -11.51 23.85
CA LYS A 89 -0.76 -12.17 23.16
C LYS A 89 -0.85 -11.70 21.71
N LEU A 90 -1.22 -12.61 20.81
CA LEU A 90 -1.74 -12.29 19.49
C LEU A 90 -3.15 -11.73 19.65
N MET A 91 -3.35 -10.52 19.20
CA MET A 91 -4.63 -9.82 19.31
C MET A 91 -5.41 -9.88 18.00
N GLU A 92 -4.71 -9.89 16.87
CA GLU A 92 -5.27 -10.11 15.54
C GLU A 92 -4.23 -10.78 14.64
N LEU A 93 -4.72 -11.66 13.77
CA LEU A 93 -3.96 -12.37 12.75
C LEU A 93 -4.81 -12.42 11.48
N LEU A 94 -4.31 -11.83 10.40
CA LEU A 94 -5.03 -11.77 9.12
C LEU A 94 -4.09 -12.07 7.95
N PHE A 95 -4.39 -13.10 7.18
CA PHE A 95 -3.72 -13.43 5.93
C PHE A 95 -4.30 -12.62 4.78
N VAL A 96 -3.41 -11.91 4.09
CA VAL A 96 -3.75 -11.03 2.98
C VAL A 96 -2.83 -11.29 1.78
N LYS A 97 -3.30 -11.00 0.57
CA LYS A 97 -2.52 -11.18 -0.66
C LYS A 97 -1.20 -10.40 -0.64
N SER A 98 -1.22 -9.21 -0.05
CA SER A 98 -0.04 -8.35 0.09
C SER A 98 -0.29 -7.25 1.12
N GLU A 99 0.78 -6.72 1.71
CA GLU A 99 0.69 -5.53 2.56
C GLU A 99 0.24 -4.30 1.76
N SER A 100 -0.86 -3.70 2.20
CA SER A 100 -1.39 -2.46 1.65
C SER A 100 -2.09 -1.66 2.75
N THR A 101 -2.37 -0.38 2.51
CA THR A 101 -3.18 0.44 3.43
C THR A 101 -4.54 -0.20 3.70
N PHE A 102 -5.19 -0.77 2.69
CA PHE A 102 -6.51 -1.41 2.86
C PHE A 102 -6.40 -2.68 3.69
N SER A 103 -5.36 -3.49 3.49
CA SER A 103 -5.11 -4.68 4.30
C SER A 103 -4.96 -4.32 5.80
N TYR A 104 -4.23 -3.24 6.10
CA TYR A 104 -4.10 -2.76 7.49
C TYR A 104 -5.38 -2.11 8.02
N PHE A 105 -6.20 -1.47 7.18
CA PHE A 105 -7.51 -0.98 7.58
C PHE A 105 -8.45 -2.12 7.94
N GLU A 106 -8.49 -3.18 7.14
CA GLU A 106 -9.26 -4.38 7.43
C GLU A 106 -8.81 -5.05 8.75
N ALA A 107 -7.50 -5.30 8.90
CA ALA A 107 -6.96 -5.89 10.12
C ALA A 107 -7.23 -5.02 11.36
N THR A 108 -7.06 -3.71 11.25
CA THR A 108 -7.30 -2.80 12.37
C THR A 108 -8.78 -2.68 12.70
N ARG A 109 -9.68 -2.73 11.70
CA ARG A 109 -11.12 -2.78 11.93
C ARG A 109 -11.49 -4.03 12.71
N ARG A 110 -11.04 -5.21 12.27
CA ARG A 110 -11.27 -6.49 12.96
C ARG A 110 -10.73 -6.47 14.40
N TYR A 111 -9.56 -5.88 14.59
CA TYR A 111 -8.97 -5.67 15.92
C TYR A 111 -9.90 -4.83 16.81
N ILE A 112 -10.33 -3.66 16.31
CA ILE A 112 -11.15 -2.71 17.08
C ILE A 112 -12.52 -3.30 17.39
N ASP A 113 -13.12 -4.02 16.44
CA ASP A 113 -14.42 -4.67 16.64
C ASP A 113 -14.37 -5.73 17.76
N LYS A 114 -13.21 -6.39 17.95
CA LYS A 114 -13.01 -7.41 18.98
C LYS A 114 -12.58 -6.85 20.34
N HIS A 115 -11.65 -5.90 20.35
CA HIS A 115 -10.96 -5.46 21.57
C HIS A 115 -11.21 -4.00 21.94
N GLY A 116 -11.69 -3.17 21.00
CA GLY A 116 -11.76 -1.72 21.13
C GLY A 116 -10.50 -1.00 20.65
N LYS A 117 -10.48 0.33 20.82
CA LYS A 117 -9.38 1.22 20.41
C LYS A 117 -8.22 1.13 21.41
N PRO A 118 -7.02 0.73 20.99
CA PRO A 118 -5.85 0.76 21.88
C PRO A 118 -5.39 2.21 22.10
N LEU A 119 -4.46 2.41 23.05
CA LEU A 119 -3.83 3.74 23.21
C LEU A 119 -2.85 4.03 22.08
N ALA A 120 -2.05 3.04 21.69
CA ALA A 120 -1.03 3.22 20.66
C ALA A 120 -0.81 1.97 19.80
N LEU A 121 -0.55 2.21 18.51
CA LEU A 121 0.00 1.23 17.58
C LEU A 121 1.48 1.51 17.34
N TYR A 122 2.28 0.45 17.36
CA TYR A 122 3.72 0.50 17.12
C TYR A 122 4.06 -0.26 15.84
N SER A 123 4.58 0.44 14.84
CA SER A 123 4.91 -0.14 13.53
C SER A 123 6.34 0.19 13.11
N ASP A 124 6.87 -0.56 12.14
CA ASP A 124 8.12 -0.19 11.48
C ASP A 124 7.90 0.89 10.40
N LYS A 125 8.98 1.45 9.85
CA LYS A 125 9.01 2.50 8.83
C LYS A 125 8.60 2.01 7.43
N ALA A 126 7.62 1.11 7.32
CA ALA A 126 7.05 0.77 6.03
C ALA A 126 6.31 1.99 5.43
N GLY A 127 6.26 2.09 4.11
CA GLY A 127 5.64 3.24 3.40
C GLY A 127 4.15 3.45 3.71
N VAL A 128 3.47 2.43 4.24
CA VAL A 128 2.09 2.52 4.74
C VAL A 128 2.00 3.40 6.01
N PHE A 129 3.04 3.38 6.84
CA PHE A 129 3.08 4.07 8.14
C PHE A 129 3.85 5.40 8.10
N ARG A 130 4.66 5.63 7.06
CA ARG A 130 5.42 6.86 6.91
C ARG A 130 5.44 7.40 5.48
N VAL A 131 5.16 8.70 5.34
CA VAL A 131 5.34 9.44 4.08
C VAL A 131 6.84 9.58 3.81
N ASN A 132 7.36 8.83 2.84
CA ASN A 132 8.77 8.89 2.45
C ASN A 132 9.12 10.13 1.61
N ASN A 133 8.13 10.85 1.09
CA ASN A 133 8.34 12.03 0.26
C ASN A 133 7.51 13.21 0.78
N LYS A 134 8.15 14.16 1.48
CA LYS A 134 7.53 15.38 2.04
C LYS A 134 6.99 16.35 0.97
N HIS A 135 7.26 16.09 -0.32
CA HIS A 135 6.83 16.90 -1.45
C HIS A 135 5.68 16.28 -2.27
N ALA A 136 5.00 15.25 -1.75
CA ALA A 136 3.80 14.73 -2.40
C ALA A 136 2.71 15.82 -2.44
N THR A 137 2.34 16.24 -3.65
CA THR A 137 1.58 17.48 -3.95
C THR A 137 0.10 17.45 -3.52
N GLY A 138 -0.29 16.71 -2.48
CA GLY A 138 -1.72 16.55 -2.15
C GLY A 138 -2.08 15.80 -0.87
N GLY A 139 -1.34 15.95 0.23
CA GLY A 139 -1.77 15.42 1.52
C GLY A 139 -1.03 16.08 2.68
N ASP A 140 -1.69 16.21 3.84
CA ASP A 140 -1.28 16.97 5.02
C ASP A 140 -0.06 16.39 5.79
N GLY A 141 0.89 15.77 5.08
CA GLY A 141 2.12 15.20 5.66
C GLY A 141 1.94 13.87 6.42
N HIS A 142 0.71 13.37 6.54
CA HIS A 142 0.37 12.09 7.18
C HIS A 142 0.09 10.98 6.16
N THR A 143 0.37 9.72 6.50
CA THR A 143 -0.10 8.59 5.67
C THR A 143 -1.60 8.40 5.84
N GLN A 144 -2.25 7.73 4.89
CA GLN A 144 -3.68 7.38 5.00
C GLN A 144 -3.98 6.58 6.27
N PHE A 145 -3.05 5.69 6.65
CA PHE A 145 -3.15 4.94 7.90
C PHE A 145 -3.02 5.86 9.13
N GLY A 146 -2.01 6.74 9.15
CA GLY A 146 -1.83 7.71 10.23
C GLY A 146 -3.03 8.65 10.40
N ARG A 147 -3.65 9.08 9.30
CA ARG A 147 -4.90 9.87 9.31
C ARG A 147 -6.02 9.12 10.03
N ALA A 148 -6.29 7.87 9.61
CA ALA A 148 -7.35 7.07 10.21
C ALA A 148 -7.12 6.83 11.70
N MET A 149 -5.88 6.54 12.10
CA MET A 149 -5.54 6.35 13.52
C MET A 149 -5.70 7.64 14.33
N HIS A 150 -5.33 8.79 13.77
CA HIS A 150 -5.54 10.08 14.42
C HIS A 150 -7.03 10.40 14.60
N GLU A 151 -7.88 10.12 13.60
CA GLU A 151 -9.33 10.27 13.71
C GLU A 151 -9.92 9.40 14.83
N LEU A 152 -9.37 8.20 15.06
CA LEU A 152 -9.75 7.31 16.16
C LEU A 152 -9.06 7.62 17.49
N ASN A 153 -8.28 8.70 17.55
CA ASN A 153 -7.47 9.07 18.71
C ASN A 153 -6.52 7.94 19.17
N ILE A 154 -5.95 7.18 18.23
CA ILE A 154 -4.96 6.12 18.46
C ILE A 154 -3.57 6.66 18.10
N GLN A 155 -2.64 6.62 19.04
CA GLN A 155 -1.29 7.13 18.80
C GLN A 155 -0.49 6.18 17.89
N THR A 156 -0.02 6.65 16.74
CA THR A 156 0.89 5.86 15.88
C THR A 156 2.35 6.16 16.20
N ILE A 157 3.09 5.15 16.63
CA ILE A 157 4.52 5.25 16.92
C ILE A 157 5.29 4.46 15.86
N CYS A 158 6.06 5.16 15.04
CA CYS A 158 6.97 4.53 14.08
C CYS A 158 8.34 4.30 14.74
N ALA A 159 8.83 3.06 14.69
CA ALA A 159 10.16 2.70 15.18
C ALA A 159 11.23 3.61 14.58
N GLU A 160 12.04 4.31 15.38
CA GLU A 160 13.20 5.05 14.84
C GLU A 160 14.39 4.14 14.56
N THR A 161 14.48 3.01 15.30
CA THR A 161 15.52 1.99 15.19
C THR A 161 14.94 0.58 15.39
N SER A 162 15.45 -0.40 14.64
CA SER A 162 15.02 -1.83 14.64
C SER A 162 14.97 -2.54 16.02
N PRO A 163 15.83 -2.24 17.03
CA PRO A 163 15.85 -3.02 18.28
C PRO A 163 14.60 -2.91 19.16
N ALA A 164 13.71 -1.97 18.91
CA ALA A 164 12.50 -1.76 19.73
C ALA A 164 11.32 -2.69 19.33
N LYS A 165 11.48 -3.55 18.31
CA LYS A 165 10.44 -4.43 17.75
C LYS A 165 10.55 -5.91 18.16
N GLY A 166 11.43 -6.25 19.09
CA GLY A 166 11.75 -7.64 19.44
C GLY A 166 10.61 -8.50 20.04
N ARG A 167 9.36 -8.02 20.13
CA ARG A 167 8.21 -8.84 20.58
C ARG A 167 7.44 -9.39 19.39
N VAL A 168 7.02 -8.55 18.44
CA VAL A 168 6.40 -9.04 17.20
C VAL A 168 7.37 -9.87 16.36
N GLU A 169 8.67 -9.54 16.34
CA GLU A 169 9.68 -10.38 15.67
C GLU A 169 9.80 -11.79 16.28
N ARG A 170 9.71 -11.90 17.63
CA ARG A 170 9.70 -13.22 18.29
C ARG A 170 8.38 -13.96 18.07
N ALA A 171 7.27 -13.23 17.96
CA ALA A 171 6.00 -13.83 17.54
C ALA A 171 6.13 -14.39 16.12
N HIS A 172 6.70 -13.64 15.16
CA HIS A 172 6.93 -14.10 13.80
C HIS A 172 7.71 -15.40 13.74
N LEU A 173 8.84 -15.53 14.46
CA LEU A 173 9.61 -16.78 14.50
C LEU A 173 8.77 -17.97 15.00
N THR A 174 7.92 -17.73 16.01
CA THR A 174 7.04 -18.77 16.55
C THR A 174 5.93 -19.13 15.57
N LEU A 175 5.36 -18.14 14.88
CA LEU A 175 4.34 -18.34 13.86
C LEU A 175 4.91 -19.11 12.66
N GLN A 176 6.04 -18.67 12.11
CA GLN A 176 6.70 -19.32 10.97
C GLN A 176 7.03 -20.80 11.27
N ASP A 177 7.42 -21.12 12.51
CA ASP A 177 7.68 -22.51 12.89
C ASP A 177 6.39 -23.33 13.12
N ARG A 178 5.43 -22.79 13.88
CA ARG A 178 4.26 -23.56 14.36
C ARG A 178 3.03 -23.43 13.50
N LEU A 179 2.66 -22.20 13.12
CA LEU A 179 1.43 -21.96 12.36
C LEU A 179 1.47 -22.67 11.01
N VAL A 180 2.63 -22.69 10.35
CA VAL A 180 2.83 -23.45 9.10
C VAL A 180 2.49 -24.93 9.28
N LYS A 181 2.95 -25.54 10.39
CA LYS A 181 2.68 -26.94 10.72
C LYS A 181 1.22 -27.19 11.08
N GLU A 182 0.59 -26.29 11.84
CA GLU A 182 -0.83 -26.38 12.18
C GLU A 182 -1.71 -26.28 10.93
N LEU A 183 -1.43 -25.33 10.04
CA LEU A 183 -2.11 -25.20 8.74
C LEU A 183 -1.94 -26.47 7.90
N ARG A 184 -0.78 -27.14 7.97
CA ARG A 184 -0.57 -28.44 7.32
C ARG A 184 -1.41 -29.55 7.93
N LEU A 185 -1.45 -29.65 9.26
CA LEU A 185 -2.25 -30.66 9.96
C LEU A 185 -3.75 -30.52 9.69
N GLN A 186 -4.24 -29.28 9.52
CA GLN A 186 -5.63 -28.99 9.18
C GLN A 186 -5.93 -29.06 7.67
N GLY A 187 -4.93 -29.35 6.83
CA GLY A 187 -5.10 -29.39 5.37
C GLY A 187 -5.41 -28.03 4.73
N ILE A 188 -5.13 -26.92 5.42
CA ILE A 188 -5.45 -25.56 4.96
C ILE A 188 -4.43 -25.11 3.91
N CYS A 189 -4.94 -24.65 2.75
CA CYS A 189 -4.14 -24.18 1.62
C CYS A 189 -4.64 -22.88 0.97
N SER A 190 -5.62 -22.19 1.58
CA SER A 190 -6.13 -20.91 1.12
C SER A 190 -6.10 -19.86 2.23
N MET A 191 -6.00 -18.57 1.85
CA MET A 191 -6.05 -17.47 2.82
C MET A 191 -7.40 -17.41 3.54
N GLU A 192 -8.50 -17.67 2.82
CA GLU A 192 -9.85 -17.70 3.40
C GLU A 192 -9.93 -18.73 4.54
N ALA A 193 -9.56 -19.98 4.26
CA ALA A 193 -9.56 -21.03 5.28
C ALA A 193 -8.54 -20.77 6.41
N ALA A 194 -7.41 -20.13 6.11
CA ALA A 194 -6.44 -19.72 7.14
C ALA A 194 -6.99 -18.61 8.04
N ASN A 195 -7.74 -17.66 7.48
CA ASN A 195 -8.42 -16.59 8.22
C ASN A 195 -9.55 -17.14 9.09
N ASP A 196 -10.29 -18.14 8.62
CA ASP A 196 -11.31 -18.85 9.41
C ASP A 196 -10.67 -19.61 10.58
N PHE A 197 -9.48 -20.18 10.38
CA PHE A 197 -8.72 -20.89 11.42
C PHE A 197 -7.98 -19.96 12.39
N ALA A 198 -7.75 -18.70 12.02
CA ALA A 198 -6.87 -17.78 12.75
C ALA A 198 -7.29 -17.59 14.21
N GLU A 199 -8.59 -17.51 14.50
CA GLU A 199 -9.11 -17.31 15.85
C GLU A 199 -8.84 -18.50 16.76
N ALA A 200 -9.09 -19.73 16.27
CA ALA A 200 -8.79 -20.95 17.00
C ALA A 200 -7.29 -21.09 17.30
N TYR A 201 -6.44 -20.79 16.31
CA TYR A 201 -5.00 -20.80 16.50
C TYR A 201 -4.52 -19.74 17.50
N MET A 202 -5.04 -18.50 17.41
CA MET A 202 -4.69 -17.43 18.35
C MET A 202 -5.06 -17.80 19.79
N ALA A 203 -6.19 -18.48 20.01
CA ALA A 203 -6.57 -18.96 21.33
C ALA A 203 -5.55 -19.97 21.91
N ASP A 204 -5.13 -20.98 21.12
CA ASP A 204 -4.09 -21.92 21.55
C ASP A 204 -2.74 -21.22 21.78
N TYR A 205 -2.34 -20.35 20.86
CA TYR A 205 -1.11 -19.57 20.98
C TYR A 205 -1.11 -18.74 22.28
N ASN A 206 -2.18 -17.99 22.54
CA ASN A 206 -2.30 -17.11 23.68
C ASN A 206 -2.34 -17.87 25.00
N ARG A 207 -2.89 -19.08 25.02
CA ARG A 207 -2.82 -19.98 26.18
C ARG A 207 -1.38 -20.40 26.52
N ARG A 208 -0.54 -20.63 25.50
CA ARG A 208 0.84 -21.12 25.69
C ARG A 208 1.86 -20.00 25.94
N PHE A 209 1.69 -18.86 25.26
CA PHE A 209 2.70 -17.79 25.20
C PHE A 209 2.26 -16.48 25.84
N GLY A 210 0.96 -16.33 26.12
CA GLY A 210 0.42 -15.19 26.82
C GLY A 210 1.02 -15.07 28.22
N LYS A 211 1.22 -13.83 28.65
CA LYS A 211 1.74 -13.50 29.98
C LYS A 211 0.76 -12.58 30.68
N VAL A 212 0.73 -12.69 32.00
CA VAL A 212 -0.06 -11.80 32.85
C VAL A 212 0.53 -10.40 32.73
N PRO A 213 -0.29 -9.38 32.42
CA PRO A 213 0.16 -7.99 32.43
C PRO A 213 0.56 -7.56 33.83
N ARG A 214 1.27 -6.42 33.96
CA ARG A 214 1.70 -5.93 35.28
C ARG A 214 0.51 -5.43 36.11
N HIS A 215 -0.49 -4.88 35.44
CA HIS A 215 -1.76 -4.49 36.01
C HIS A 215 -2.89 -5.19 35.25
N ASP A 216 -3.94 -5.53 35.96
CA ASP A 216 -5.13 -6.23 35.45
C ASP A 216 -6.07 -5.34 34.63
N PHE A 217 -5.87 -4.02 34.66
CA PHE A 217 -6.66 -3.07 33.89
C PHE A 217 -6.41 -3.20 32.37
N ASP A 218 -7.51 -3.19 31.62
CA ASP A 218 -7.50 -3.11 30.16
C ASP A 218 -7.75 -1.66 29.72
N VAL A 219 -6.81 -1.07 28.97
CA VAL A 219 -6.90 0.34 28.55
C VAL A 219 -7.62 0.55 27.23
N HIS A 220 -8.15 -0.51 26.60
CA HIS A 220 -8.95 -0.34 25.39
C HIS A 220 -10.17 0.55 25.62
N ARG A 221 -10.47 1.38 24.63
CA ARG A 221 -11.62 2.29 24.65
C ARG A 221 -12.66 1.82 23.65
N ALA A 222 -13.93 1.97 23.98
CA ALA A 222 -15.00 1.74 23.01
C ALA A 222 -14.90 2.73 21.83
N VAL A 223 -15.40 2.31 20.67
CA VAL A 223 -15.64 3.22 19.54
C VAL A 223 -16.80 4.13 19.91
N GLU A 224 -16.63 5.43 19.66
CA GLU A 224 -17.64 6.44 19.98
C GLU A 224 -18.76 6.41 18.93
N HIS A 225 -19.97 6.86 19.29
CA HIS A 225 -21.14 6.72 18.42
C HIS A 225 -21.04 7.52 17.11
N ASP A 226 -20.25 8.60 17.11
CA ASP A 226 -19.96 9.47 15.98
C ASP A 226 -18.75 8.99 15.15
N GLU A 227 -18.02 7.96 15.60
CA GLU A 227 -16.90 7.37 14.87
C GLU A 227 -17.38 6.31 13.86
N ASP A 228 -17.66 6.72 12.63
CA ASP A 228 -17.97 5.78 11.54
C ASP A 228 -16.68 5.13 11.00
N LEU A 229 -16.40 3.90 11.44
CA LEU A 229 -15.26 3.10 10.97
C LEU A 229 -15.26 2.90 9.44
N GLY A 230 -16.43 2.83 8.80
CA GLY A 230 -16.56 2.71 7.35
C GLY A 230 -16.08 3.94 6.60
N LEU A 231 -16.29 5.14 7.16
CA LEU A 231 -15.76 6.40 6.63
C LEU A 231 -14.30 6.62 7.02
N ILE A 232 -13.91 6.25 8.24
CA ILE A 232 -12.55 6.44 8.75
C ILE A 232 -11.57 5.58 7.97
N PHE A 233 -11.91 4.31 7.69
CA PHE A 233 -11.07 3.36 6.94
C PHE A 233 -11.18 3.50 5.41
N THR A 234 -11.17 4.74 4.92
CA THR A 234 -11.12 5.09 3.49
C THR A 234 -9.77 5.71 3.10
N VAL A 235 -9.40 5.61 1.82
CA VAL A 235 -8.33 6.46 1.29
C VAL A 235 -8.96 7.78 0.87
N ARG A 236 -8.43 8.90 1.40
CA ARG A 236 -8.93 10.26 1.12
C ARG A 236 -7.88 11.07 0.38
N GLU A 237 -8.20 11.54 -0.82
CA GLU A 237 -7.29 12.40 -1.60
C GLU A 237 -7.99 13.65 -2.10
N LYS A 238 -7.33 14.81 -1.94
CA LYS A 238 -7.82 16.07 -2.49
C LYS A 238 -7.53 16.13 -3.99
N ARG A 239 -8.55 16.40 -4.80
CA ARG A 239 -8.43 16.56 -6.25
C ARG A 239 -9.09 17.85 -6.71
N LYS A 240 -8.43 18.56 -7.62
CA LYS A 240 -8.93 19.82 -8.17
C LYS A 240 -9.96 19.55 -9.27
N VAL A 241 -11.13 20.19 -9.17
CA VAL A 241 -12.19 20.11 -10.18
C VAL A 241 -11.80 20.99 -11.38
N SER A 242 -11.91 20.44 -12.59
CA SER A 242 -11.65 21.18 -13.83
C SER A 242 -12.76 22.20 -14.14
N LYS A 243 -12.54 23.08 -15.13
CA LYS A 243 -13.59 23.97 -15.65
C LYS A 243 -14.78 23.22 -16.27
N SER A 244 -14.58 21.95 -16.64
CA SER A 244 -15.57 21.09 -17.29
C SER A 244 -16.22 20.11 -16.30
N LEU A 245 -16.15 20.38 -14.99
CA LEU A 245 -16.69 19.51 -13.94
C LEU A 245 -16.11 18.08 -13.96
N THR A 246 -14.84 17.95 -14.33
CA THR A 246 -14.17 16.64 -14.36
C THR A 246 -13.07 16.54 -13.32
N ILE A 247 -12.85 15.33 -12.82
CA ILE A 247 -11.69 14.97 -12.00
C ILE A 247 -11.03 13.73 -12.56
N GLN A 248 -9.70 13.73 -12.61
CA GLN A 248 -8.93 12.53 -12.88
C GLN A 248 -8.46 11.90 -11.57
N TYR A 249 -8.85 10.65 -11.35
CA TYR A 249 -8.44 9.85 -10.18
C TYR A 249 -8.28 8.38 -10.59
N ASP A 250 -7.23 7.70 -10.11
CA ASP A 250 -6.90 6.32 -10.51
C ASP A 250 -6.90 6.04 -12.03
N LYS A 251 -6.37 6.99 -12.84
CA LYS A 251 -6.42 6.96 -14.31
C LYS A 251 -7.83 6.95 -14.93
N MET A 252 -8.88 7.03 -14.13
CA MET A 252 -10.27 7.20 -14.57
C MET A 252 -10.64 8.68 -14.58
N LEU A 253 -11.50 9.06 -15.52
CA LEU A 253 -12.08 10.40 -15.58
C LEU A 253 -13.49 10.33 -14.99
N TYR A 254 -13.72 11.08 -13.91
CA TYR A 254 -15.02 11.22 -13.28
C TYR A 254 -15.64 12.52 -13.77
N LEU A 255 -16.83 12.45 -14.36
CA LEU A 255 -17.62 13.58 -14.79
C LEU A 255 -18.67 13.85 -13.71
N ILE A 256 -18.52 14.97 -13.00
CA ILE A 256 -19.44 15.40 -11.97
C ILE A 256 -20.70 15.94 -12.65
N GLU A 257 -21.87 15.54 -12.18
CA GLU A 257 -23.14 16.02 -12.71
C GLU A 257 -23.28 17.53 -12.49
N ASP A 258 -23.84 18.22 -13.49
CA ASP A 258 -24.01 19.67 -13.43
C ASP A 258 -25.15 20.05 -12.46
N SER A 259 -24.80 20.82 -11.44
CA SER A 259 -25.71 21.33 -10.42
C SER A 259 -25.15 22.65 -9.88
N GLU A 260 -25.97 23.46 -9.21
CA GLU A 260 -25.46 24.69 -8.58
C GLU A 260 -24.30 24.42 -7.61
N LEU A 261 -24.35 23.29 -6.92
CA LEU A 261 -23.36 22.89 -5.93
C LEU A 261 -22.04 22.44 -6.61
N SER A 262 -22.13 21.65 -7.67
CA SER A 262 -20.95 21.22 -8.43
C SER A 262 -20.29 22.37 -9.20
N ARG A 263 -21.06 23.33 -9.73
CA ARG A 263 -20.52 24.56 -10.34
C ARG A 263 -19.68 25.39 -9.36
N ARG A 264 -20.08 25.44 -8.08
CA ARG A 264 -19.29 26.10 -7.02
C ARG A 264 -17.99 25.36 -6.70
N ALA A 265 -17.85 24.10 -7.09
CA ALA A 265 -16.65 23.29 -6.91
C ALA A 265 -15.59 23.55 -7.99
N ILE A 266 -15.95 24.17 -9.12
CA ILE A 266 -15.02 24.43 -10.24
C ILE A 266 -13.78 25.19 -9.75
N GLY A 267 -12.60 24.66 -10.08
CA GLY A 267 -11.32 25.23 -9.69
C GLY A 267 -10.96 25.04 -8.21
N LYS A 268 -11.83 24.46 -7.39
CA LYS A 268 -11.57 24.11 -5.99
C LYS A 268 -11.09 22.67 -5.85
N TYR A 269 -10.49 22.37 -4.72
CA TYR A 269 -10.17 21.00 -4.32
C TYR A 269 -11.38 20.40 -3.62
N ILE A 270 -11.72 19.17 -4.01
CA ILE A 270 -12.71 18.34 -3.33
C ILE A 270 -12.04 17.06 -2.82
N ASP A 271 -12.68 16.38 -1.88
CA ASP A 271 -12.18 15.11 -1.37
C ASP A 271 -12.72 13.94 -2.21
N VAL A 272 -11.82 13.05 -2.61
CA VAL A 272 -12.14 11.76 -3.22
C VAL A 272 -11.97 10.69 -2.16
N TYR A 273 -13.08 10.07 -1.78
CA TYR A 273 -13.12 8.95 -0.85
C TYR A 273 -13.07 7.66 -1.66
N HIS A 274 -12.14 6.78 -1.32
CA HIS A 274 -11.99 5.47 -1.95
C HIS A 274 -12.09 4.39 -0.88
N TYR A 275 -13.12 3.57 -1.02
CA TYR A 275 -13.45 2.50 -0.08
C TYR A 275 -12.70 1.19 -0.43
N PRO A 276 -12.52 0.27 0.53
CA PRO A 276 -11.84 -1.01 0.31
C PRO A 276 -12.49 -1.88 -0.78
N ASP A 277 -13.83 -1.87 -0.85
CA ASP A 277 -14.66 -2.55 -1.85
C ASP A 277 -14.51 -1.97 -3.28
N GLY A 278 -13.79 -0.86 -3.41
CA GLY A 278 -13.61 -0.15 -4.68
C GLY A 278 -14.71 0.84 -5.00
N ARG A 279 -15.64 1.15 -4.10
CA ARG A 279 -16.54 2.30 -4.25
C ARG A 279 -15.76 3.61 -4.17
N LYS A 280 -16.21 4.64 -4.89
CA LYS A 280 -15.64 5.99 -4.83
C LYS A 280 -16.74 6.99 -4.56
N GLU A 281 -16.42 8.04 -3.82
CA GLU A 281 -17.31 9.16 -3.58
C GLU A 281 -16.55 10.47 -3.74
N LEU A 282 -17.20 11.44 -4.38
CA LEU A 282 -16.69 12.78 -4.56
C LEU A 282 -17.43 13.70 -3.58
N ARG A 283 -16.71 14.42 -2.73
CA ARG A 283 -17.30 15.24 -1.67
C ARG A 283 -16.76 16.67 -1.66
N LEU A 284 -17.64 17.66 -1.76
CA LEU A 284 -17.32 19.06 -1.51
C LEU A 284 -17.76 19.41 -0.08
N ASN A 285 -16.81 19.69 0.81
CA ASN A 285 -17.09 20.03 2.21
C ASN A 285 -18.04 19.02 2.90
N GLY A 286 -17.81 17.73 2.66
CA GLY A 286 -18.66 16.64 3.19
C GLY A 286 -19.92 16.33 2.38
N THR A 287 -20.36 17.21 1.47
CA THR A 287 -21.54 16.99 0.62
C THR A 287 -21.19 16.14 -0.60
N LEU A 288 -21.96 15.07 -0.86
CA LEU A 288 -21.76 14.20 -2.00
C LEU A 288 -22.06 14.92 -3.33
N LEU A 289 -21.19 14.71 -4.30
CA LEU A 289 -21.34 15.16 -5.68
C LEU A 289 -21.62 13.93 -6.56
N PRO A 290 -22.82 13.85 -7.17
CA PRO A 290 -23.13 12.82 -8.15
C PRO A 290 -22.16 12.86 -9.32
N TYR A 291 -21.81 11.70 -9.85
CA TYR A 291 -20.87 11.60 -10.96
C TYR A 291 -21.17 10.40 -11.85
N SER A 292 -20.73 10.49 -13.09
CA SER A 292 -20.61 9.38 -14.02
C SER A 292 -19.13 9.11 -14.32
N THR A 293 -18.77 7.85 -14.55
CA THR A 293 -17.41 7.49 -14.96
C THR A 293 -17.30 7.53 -16.46
N TYR A 294 -16.42 8.38 -16.97
CA TYR A 294 -16.02 8.35 -18.38
C TYR A 294 -14.82 7.42 -18.53
N ASP A 295 -15.10 6.14 -18.77
CA ASP A 295 -14.05 5.15 -18.95
C ASP A 295 -13.43 5.27 -20.36
N ARG A 296 -12.19 5.78 -20.44
CA ARG A 296 -11.39 5.79 -21.69
C ARG A 296 -10.67 4.44 -21.92
N LEU A 297 -10.91 3.45 -21.06
CA LEU A 297 -10.38 2.09 -21.12
C LEU A 297 -11.46 1.05 -21.41
N SER A 298 -12.73 1.42 -21.65
CA SER A 298 -13.75 0.45 -22.07
C SER A 298 -13.23 -0.34 -23.27
N GLU A 299 -12.96 -1.63 -23.04
CA GLU A 299 -12.92 -2.61 -24.11
C GLU A 299 -14.31 -2.53 -24.77
N ILE A 300 -14.32 -2.34 -26.08
CA ILE A 300 -15.58 -2.32 -26.83
C ILE A 300 -16.14 -3.74 -26.67
N ASP A 301 -17.20 -3.88 -25.88
CA ASP A 301 -17.94 -5.13 -25.77
C ASP A 301 -18.46 -5.47 -27.16
N GLN A 302 -17.87 -6.50 -27.77
CA GLN A 302 -18.29 -6.98 -29.07
C GLN A 302 -19.60 -7.74 -28.85
N GLY A 303 -20.71 -6.99 -28.80
CA GLY A 303 -22.05 -7.55 -28.89
C GLY A 303 -22.16 -8.49 -30.10
N ALA A 304 -23.07 -9.46 -30.02
CA ALA A 304 -23.23 -10.56 -30.99
C ALA A 304 -23.02 -10.08 -32.44
N ILE A 305 -21.99 -10.64 -33.07
CA ILE A 305 -21.52 -10.30 -34.41
C ILE A 305 -22.69 -10.46 -35.39
N VAL A 306 -23.24 -9.34 -35.85
CA VAL A 306 -24.11 -9.34 -37.03
C VAL A 306 -23.19 -9.33 -38.24
N ASP A 307 -23.31 -10.34 -39.09
CA ASP A 307 -22.46 -10.57 -40.27
C ASP A 307 -22.47 -9.36 -41.22
N ASN A 308 -21.51 -8.46 -41.03
CA ASN A 308 -21.27 -7.33 -41.92
C ASN A 308 -19.82 -7.39 -42.41
N LYS A 309 -19.66 -7.67 -43.72
CA LYS A 309 -18.39 -7.91 -44.43
C LYS A 309 -17.28 -6.88 -44.18
N ARG A 310 -17.58 -5.69 -43.66
CA ARG A 310 -16.60 -4.64 -43.37
C ARG A 310 -16.44 -4.32 -41.89
N LEU A 311 -17.45 -4.58 -41.06
CA LEU A 311 -17.42 -4.22 -39.64
C LEU A 311 -16.50 -5.16 -38.83
N GLY A 312 -16.51 -6.46 -39.15
CA GLY A 312 -15.66 -7.45 -38.48
C GLY A 312 -14.17 -7.13 -38.58
N ARG A 313 -13.68 -6.75 -39.77
CA ARG A 313 -12.28 -6.34 -39.97
C ARG A 313 -11.90 -5.09 -39.19
N THR A 314 -12.79 -4.10 -39.10
CA THR A 314 -12.54 -2.88 -38.33
C THR A 314 -12.48 -3.18 -36.84
N LEU A 315 -13.34 -4.09 -36.34
CA LEU A 315 -13.33 -4.51 -34.94
C LEU A 315 -12.11 -5.36 -34.58
N GLU A 316 -11.71 -6.29 -35.44
CA GLU A 316 -10.46 -7.07 -35.28
C GLU A 316 -9.23 -6.16 -35.28
N PHE A 317 -9.20 -5.18 -36.18
CA PHE A 317 -8.15 -4.16 -36.21
C PHE A 317 -8.08 -3.39 -34.89
N ILE A 318 -9.23 -2.91 -34.38
CA ILE A 318 -9.31 -2.21 -33.10
C ILE A 318 -8.86 -3.13 -31.94
N SER A 319 -9.23 -4.41 -31.96
CA SER A 319 -8.81 -5.39 -30.97
C SER A 319 -7.29 -5.62 -30.98
N LEU A 320 -6.68 -5.72 -32.16
CA LEU A 320 -5.23 -5.85 -32.31
C LEU A 320 -4.49 -4.63 -31.76
N VAL A 321 -4.99 -3.43 -32.02
CA VAL A 321 -4.42 -2.19 -31.48
C VAL A 321 -4.61 -2.10 -29.96
N GLN A 322 -5.79 -2.49 -29.44
CA GLN A 322 -6.06 -2.55 -28.00
C GLN A 322 -5.15 -3.57 -27.29
N SER A 323 -4.80 -4.69 -27.93
CA SER A 323 -3.94 -5.72 -27.35
C SER A 323 -2.52 -5.22 -27.03
N LYS A 324 -2.02 -4.23 -27.79
CA LYS A 324 -0.72 -3.57 -27.60
C LYS A 324 -0.72 -2.51 -26.49
N ARG A 325 -1.89 -2.12 -25.99
CA ARG A 325 -2.04 -1.10 -24.94
C ARG A 325 -1.75 -1.67 -23.55
N ASP A 326 -0.92 -0.96 -22.79
CA ASP A 326 -0.73 -1.23 -21.38
C ASP A 326 -1.93 -0.69 -20.57
N ASN A 327 -2.80 -1.60 -20.13
CA ASN A 327 -3.97 -1.33 -19.29
C ASN A 327 -3.66 -1.44 -17.79
N THR A 328 -2.38 -1.52 -17.40
CA THR A 328 -1.99 -1.59 -15.97
C THR A 328 -2.44 -0.33 -15.22
N ARG A 329 -3.25 -0.48 -14.16
CA ARG A 329 -3.79 0.62 -13.35
C ARG A 329 -2.71 1.37 -12.56
N SER A 330 -3.06 2.49 -11.91
CA SER A 330 -2.07 3.28 -11.19
C SER A 330 -1.47 2.50 -10.00
N GLN A 331 -0.15 2.58 -9.81
CA GLN A 331 0.52 2.00 -8.64
C GLN A 331 0.51 2.95 -7.42
N SER A 332 0.02 4.17 -7.59
CA SER A 332 -0.04 5.20 -6.54
C SER A 332 -1.16 4.97 -5.54
N ILE A 333 -2.11 4.08 -5.84
CA ILE A 333 -3.25 3.78 -4.97
C ILE A 333 -3.07 2.39 -4.36
N PRO A 334 -3.36 2.22 -3.05
CA PRO A 334 -3.28 0.92 -2.39
C PRO A 334 -4.13 -0.15 -3.11
N ALA A 335 -3.63 -1.38 -3.15
CA ALA A 335 -4.39 -2.51 -3.68
C ALA A 335 -5.54 -2.86 -2.71
N GLY A 336 -6.78 -2.91 -3.23
CA GLY A 336 -7.96 -3.47 -2.54
C GLY A 336 -8.24 -4.92 -2.96
N ASP A 337 -9.45 -5.41 -2.72
CA ASP A 337 -9.79 -6.86 -2.80
C ASP A 337 -9.81 -7.49 -4.20
N GLY A 338 -9.76 -6.65 -5.25
CA GLY A 338 -9.69 -7.08 -6.64
C GLY A 338 -8.41 -7.86 -7.02
N PRO A 339 -8.32 -8.38 -8.26
CA PRO A 339 -7.12 -9.04 -8.75
C PRO A 339 -5.90 -8.12 -8.63
N SER A 340 -4.74 -8.71 -8.30
CA SER A 340 -3.49 -7.99 -8.00
C SER A 340 -3.24 -6.85 -8.99
N ARG A 341 -3.26 -5.60 -8.49
CA ARG A 341 -2.96 -4.39 -9.28
C ARG A 341 -1.47 -4.28 -9.61
N ARG A 342 -0.62 -5.06 -8.96
CA ARG A 342 0.79 -5.24 -9.31
C ARG A 342 0.90 -6.17 -10.51
N ARG A 343 0.43 -5.71 -11.68
CA ARG A 343 0.95 -6.28 -12.92
C ARG A 343 2.29 -5.58 -13.20
N PRO A 344 3.38 -6.33 -13.41
CA PRO A 344 4.57 -5.75 -14.04
C PRO A 344 4.10 -5.08 -15.34
N LYS A 345 4.72 -3.96 -15.70
CA LYS A 345 4.55 -3.39 -17.04
C LYS A 345 4.76 -4.54 -18.02
N GLN A 346 3.73 -4.88 -18.81
CA GLN A 346 3.83 -6.00 -19.74
C GLN A 346 4.88 -5.65 -20.79
N GLU A 347 5.92 -6.48 -20.90
CA GLU A 347 6.98 -6.28 -21.89
C GLU A 347 6.36 -6.22 -23.29
N GLY A 348 6.76 -5.22 -24.08
CA GLY A 348 6.20 -4.95 -25.41
C GLY A 348 4.90 -4.13 -25.45
N LYS A 349 4.24 -3.85 -24.31
CA LYS A 349 3.03 -2.99 -24.31
C LYS A 349 3.34 -1.51 -24.11
N LYS A 350 2.64 -0.68 -24.90
CA LYS A 350 2.81 0.78 -24.94
C LYS A 350 1.72 1.49 -24.15
N SER A 351 2.04 2.64 -23.54
CA SER A 351 1.03 3.50 -22.94
C SER A 351 0.08 4.05 -24.02
N GLN A 352 -1.15 4.42 -23.65
CA GLN A 352 -2.11 4.97 -24.63
C GLN A 352 -1.56 6.17 -25.42
N ARG A 353 -0.73 7.01 -24.79
CA ARG A 353 -0.14 8.20 -25.42
C ARG A 353 1.09 7.91 -26.28
N SER A 354 1.64 6.70 -26.19
CA SER A 354 2.81 6.27 -26.96
C SER A 354 2.45 5.30 -28.08
N LEU A 355 1.15 5.03 -28.29
CA LEU A 355 0.69 4.35 -29.50
C LEU A 355 0.80 5.33 -30.67
N ASP A 356 1.49 4.91 -31.72
CA ASP A 356 1.81 5.73 -32.88
C ASP A 356 1.27 5.12 -34.19
N ASN A 357 1.54 5.79 -35.32
CA ASN A 357 1.09 5.33 -36.63
C ASN A 357 1.75 4.01 -37.06
N ASP A 358 2.92 3.68 -36.52
CA ASP A 358 3.62 2.44 -36.84
C ASP A 358 2.95 1.25 -36.15
N ASP A 359 2.43 1.44 -34.94
CA ASP A 359 1.62 0.43 -34.24
C ASP A 359 0.35 0.07 -35.01
N MET A 360 -0.29 1.08 -35.60
CA MET A 360 -1.48 0.95 -36.46
C MET A 360 -1.13 0.22 -37.76
N LEU A 361 0.00 0.56 -38.37
CA LEU A 361 0.48 -0.08 -39.59
C LEU A 361 0.84 -1.56 -39.35
N GLU A 362 1.45 -1.87 -38.21
CA GLU A 362 1.78 -3.25 -37.84
C GLU A 362 0.51 -4.07 -37.54
N ALA A 363 -0.50 -3.49 -36.88
CA ALA A 363 -1.80 -4.14 -36.70
C ALA A 363 -2.50 -4.40 -38.05
N LEU A 364 -2.40 -3.48 -39.02
CA LEU A 364 -2.91 -3.69 -40.39
C LEU A 364 -2.16 -4.82 -41.11
N LYS A 365 -0.83 -4.90 -40.97
CA LYS A 365 -0.01 -5.98 -41.56
C LYS A 365 -0.37 -7.35 -40.98
N GLN A 366 -0.56 -7.44 -39.66
CA GLN A 366 -1.02 -8.67 -39.00
C GLN A 366 -2.43 -9.08 -39.42
N LEU A 367 -3.32 -8.12 -39.64
CA LEU A 367 -4.67 -8.39 -40.12
C LEU A 367 -4.69 -8.83 -41.60
N GLN A 368 -3.78 -8.29 -42.42
CA GLN A 368 -3.59 -8.74 -43.81
C GLN A 368 -2.97 -10.14 -43.89
N SER A 369 -2.00 -10.48 -43.04
CA SER A 369 -1.38 -11.82 -43.03
C SER A 369 -2.34 -12.93 -42.57
N ARG A 370 -3.35 -12.59 -41.75
CA ARG A 370 -4.41 -13.52 -41.31
C ARG A 370 -5.57 -13.65 -42.29
N SER A 371 -5.55 -12.90 -43.40
CA SER A 371 -6.64 -12.92 -44.37
C SER A 371 -6.70 -14.23 -45.18
N GLU A 372 -5.60 -14.98 -45.29
CA GLU A 372 -5.56 -16.27 -45.98
C GLU A 372 -6.22 -17.40 -45.18
N ASP A 373 -6.16 -17.34 -43.85
CA ASP A 373 -6.74 -18.35 -42.96
C ASP A 373 -8.28 -18.28 -42.89
N ILE A 374 -8.86 -17.11 -43.18
CA ILE A 374 -10.32 -16.85 -43.08
C ILE A 374 -11.03 -16.95 -44.43
N PHE A 375 -10.38 -16.55 -45.53
CA PHE A 375 -11.02 -16.50 -46.86
C PHE A 375 -10.64 -17.67 -47.78
N GLY A 376 -9.74 -18.55 -47.35
CA GLY A 376 -9.19 -19.62 -48.18
C GLY A 376 -8.32 -19.08 -49.33
N LYS A 377 -7.42 -19.92 -49.86
CA LYS A 377 -6.60 -19.57 -51.03
C LYS A 377 -7.50 -19.08 -52.16
N ARG A 378 -7.23 -17.88 -52.69
CA ARG A 378 -7.78 -17.45 -53.98
C ARG A 378 -7.29 -18.43 -55.04
N ALA A 379 -8.16 -19.35 -55.47
CA ALA A 379 -7.93 -20.16 -56.66
C ALA A 379 -7.75 -19.20 -57.86
N ARG A 380 -6.61 -19.34 -58.55
CA ARG A 380 -6.42 -18.77 -59.88
C ARG A 380 -6.92 -19.75 -60.91
#